data_AF-A0A7V2YZZ4-F1
#
_entry.id   AF-A0A7V2YZZ4-F1
#
_cell.length_a   1.000
_cell.length_b   1.000
_cell.length_c   1.000
_cell.angle_alpha   90.00
_cell.angle_beta   90.00
_cell.angle_gamma   90.00
#
_symmetry.space_group_name_H-M   'P 1'
#
loop_
_entity.id
_entity.type
_entity.pdbx_description
1 polymer ?
#
loop_
_entity_poly.entity_id
_entity_poly.type
_entity_poly.pdbx_seq_one_letter_code
_entity_poly.pdbx_strand_id
1 'polypeptide(L)'
;MPDMNPKTHSLDLSYPSDGFTTLTRALAPWARPIALALVALMSVLHFWDLDKGSLHPWDESMYALRAKIALQGQWLDQMPYCYGPPYSADLRGNGFYSGAFPPLLVWAIALSMKLFGVTEFAVRFPPALAGAGCVWLMYLWGRVAFGRATGVWAAFTLASWFLFIKYARRGQPPWP
;
A
#
# COMPACT_ATOMS: atom_id res chain seq x y z
N MET A 1 50.21 33.16 41.40
CA MET A 1 49.24 32.08 41.07
C MET A 1 49.21 31.96 39.56
N PRO A 2 49.44 30.77 38.97
CA PRO A 2 49.39 30.62 37.52
C PRO A 2 47.93 30.62 37.04
N ASP A 3 47.67 31.36 35.98
CA ASP A 3 46.43 31.38 35.20
C ASP A 3 46.16 29.97 34.63
N MET A 4 45.12 29.33 35.16
CA MET A 4 44.55 28.08 34.64
C MET A 4 43.39 28.43 33.70
N ASN A 5 43.70 28.78 32.45
CA ASN A 5 42.71 28.86 31.39
C ASN A 5 42.40 27.44 30.87
N PRO A 6 41.20 26.87 31.11
CA PRO A 6 40.86 25.56 30.61
C PRO A 6 40.64 25.65 29.10
N LYS A 7 41.63 25.19 28.32
CA LYS A 7 41.47 24.98 26.87
C LYS A 7 40.33 23.97 26.66
N THR A 8 39.17 24.47 26.30
CA THR A 8 38.04 23.67 25.83
C THR A 8 38.41 23.10 24.47
N HIS A 9 38.95 21.88 24.46
CA HIS A 9 39.00 21.05 23.26
C HIS A 9 37.56 20.64 22.92
N SER A 10 36.86 21.47 22.16
CA SER A 10 35.64 21.05 21.48
C SER A 10 36.04 20.01 20.44
N LEU A 11 35.77 18.74 20.74
CA LEU A 11 35.86 17.65 19.76
C LEU A 11 34.93 18.00 18.60
N ASP A 12 35.53 18.33 17.46
CA ASP A 12 34.80 18.58 16.23
C ASP A 12 34.21 17.25 15.74
N LEU A 13 32.96 17.01 16.12
CA LEU A 13 32.16 15.83 15.74
C LEU A 13 31.49 16.02 14.37
N SER A 14 31.95 16.96 13.54
CA SER A 14 31.43 17.14 12.19
C SER A 14 31.82 15.93 11.31
N TYR A 15 30.94 14.94 11.30
CA TYR A 15 31.02 13.86 10.32
C TYR A 15 30.86 14.49 8.92
N PRO A 16 31.75 14.22 7.96
CA PRO A 16 31.59 14.75 6.60
C PRO A 16 30.34 14.12 5.98
N SER A 17 29.23 14.85 6.02
CA SER A 17 27.92 14.42 5.50
C SER A 17 27.89 14.31 3.98
N ASP A 18 28.94 14.77 3.32
CA ASP A 18 28.85 15.27 1.95
C ASP A 18 29.16 14.19 0.91
N GLY A 19 29.93 13.17 1.27
CA GLY A 19 30.31 12.09 0.33
C GLY A 19 29.11 11.25 -0.11
N PHE A 20 28.27 10.83 0.83
CA PHE A 20 27.08 10.03 0.54
C PHE A 20 25.93 10.86 -0.04
N THR A 21 25.73 12.10 0.45
CA THR A 21 24.64 12.97 -0.02
C THR A 21 24.89 13.56 -1.42
N THR A 22 26.14 13.72 -1.85
CA THR A 22 26.44 14.28 -3.18
C THR A 22 26.18 13.27 -4.29
N LEU A 23 26.49 11.99 -4.07
CA LEU A 23 26.29 10.91 -5.07
C LEU A 23 24.81 10.57 -5.30
N THR A 24 23.95 10.74 -4.30
CA THR A 24 22.53 10.37 -4.38
C THR A 24 21.64 11.47 -4.96
N ARG A 25 22.08 12.74 -4.93
CA ARG A 25 21.23 13.92 -5.23
C ARG A 25 20.99 14.16 -6.73
N ALA A 26 21.90 13.79 -7.62
CA ALA A 26 21.75 14.11 -9.04
C ALA A 26 22.03 12.90 -9.96
N LEU A 27 20.99 12.12 -10.27
CA LEU A 27 21.00 11.32 -11.50
C LEU A 27 21.10 12.26 -12.71
N ALA A 28 21.93 11.89 -13.69
CA ALA A 28 22.04 12.62 -14.94
C ALA A 28 20.67 12.79 -15.61
N PRO A 29 20.42 13.89 -16.37
CA PRO A 29 19.10 14.18 -16.94
C PRO A 29 18.52 13.04 -17.79
N TRP A 30 19.38 12.33 -18.50
CA TRP A 30 19.02 11.17 -19.34
C TRP A 30 18.61 9.93 -18.53
N ALA A 31 19.04 9.81 -17.27
CA ALA A 31 18.68 8.71 -16.39
C ALA A 31 17.31 8.89 -15.72
N ARG A 32 16.72 10.09 -15.84
CA ARG A 32 15.38 10.40 -15.31
C ARG A 32 14.26 9.57 -15.95
N PRO A 33 14.12 9.50 -17.29
CA PRO A 33 13.09 8.65 -17.91
C PRO A 33 13.28 7.18 -17.56
N ILE A 34 14.52 6.72 -17.43
CA ILE A 34 14.82 5.33 -17.05
C ILE A 34 14.34 5.04 -15.63
N ALA A 35 14.66 5.90 -14.67
CA ALA A 35 14.19 5.75 -13.29
C ALA A 35 12.66 5.73 -13.19
N LEU A 36 11.98 6.61 -13.94
CA LEU A 36 10.51 6.65 -13.98
C LEU A 36 9.94 5.40 -14.66
N ALA A 37 10.55 4.94 -15.75
CA ALA A 37 10.15 3.72 -16.46
C ALA A 37 10.30 2.49 -15.56
N LEU A 38 11.36 2.41 -14.75
CA LEU A 38 11.57 1.33 -13.79
C LEU A 38 10.50 1.33 -12.70
N VAL A 39 10.22 2.48 -12.09
CA VAL A 39 9.16 2.60 -11.07
C VAL A 39 7.78 2.29 -11.66
N ALA A 40 7.52 2.76 -12.89
CA ALA A 40 6.30 2.44 -13.62
C ALA A 40 6.19 0.94 -13.91
N LEU A 41 7.27 0.30 -14.38
CA LEU A 41 7.30 -1.15 -14.62
C LEU A 41 7.01 -1.93 -13.34
N MET A 42 7.67 -1.59 -12.23
CA MET A 42 7.42 -2.21 -10.91
C MET A 42 5.97 -2.04 -10.46
N SER A 43 5.35 -0.90 -10.77
CA SER A 43 3.94 -0.63 -10.49
C SER A 43 3.03 -1.50 -11.36
N VAL A 44 3.32 -1.60 -12.66
CA VAL A 44 2.52 -2.41 -13.62
C VAL A 44 2.55 -3.90 -13.25
N LEU A 45 3.66 -4.40 -12.71
CA LEU A 45 3.75 -5.79 -12.24
C LEU A 45 2.73 -6.14 -11.16
N HIS A 46 2.20 -5.16 -10.42
CA HIS A 46 1.12 -5.39 -9.46
C HIS A 46 -0.18 -5.80 -10.13
N PHE A 47 -0.40 -5.44 -11.40
CA PHE A 47 -1.60 -5.76 -12.17
C PHE A 47 -1.48 -7.06 -12.96
N TRP A 48 -0.34 -7.74 -12.89
CA TRP A 48 -0.14 -9.01 -13.58
C TRP A 48 -1.01 -10.11 -12.95
N ASP A 49 -1.79 -10.85 -13.75
CA ASP A 49 -2.58 -12.02 -13.33
C ASP A 49 -3.51 -11.76 -12.12
N LEU A 50 -4.28 -10.67 -12.13
CA LEU A 50 -5.30 -10.43 -11.08
C LEU A 50 -6.52 -11.32 -11.21
N ASP A 51 -6.86 -11.72 -12.43
CA ASP A 51 -8.03 -12.54 -12.74
C ASP A 51 -7.82 -14.03 -12.42
N LYS A 52 -6.57 -14.46 -12.23
CA LYS A 52 -6.25 -15.87 -12.01
C LYS A 52 -6.62 -16.33 -10.61
N GLY A 53 -7.36 -17.44 -10.55
CA GLY A 53 -7.73 -18.13 -9.32
C GLY A 53 -8.98 -17.55 -8.66
N SER A 54 -9.76 -18.43 -8.04
CA SER A 54 -10.94 -18.05 -7.29
C SER A 54 -10.60 -17.07 -6.15
N LEU A 55 -11.59 -16.28 -5.72
CA LEU A 55 -11.46 -15.47 -4.51
C LEU A 55 -11.02 -16.34 -3.34
N HIS A 56 -10.07 -15.84 -2.56
CA HIS A 56 -9.66 -16.51 -1.33
C HIS A 56 -10.89 -16.71 -0.44
N PRO A 57 -11.17 -17.95 0.00
CA PRO A 57 -12.26 -18.21 0.93
C PRO A 57 -12.12 -17.33 2.16
N TRP A 58 -13.25 -16.94 2.75
CA TRP A 58 -13.32 -15.94 3.81
C TRP A 58 -12.96 -14.55 3.32
N ASP A 59 -11.70 -14.14 3.38
CA ASP A 59 -11.31 -12.73 3.26
C ASP A 59 -11.83 -12.04 1.98
N GLU A 60 -11.29 -12.40 0.80
CA GLU A 60 -11.67 -11.73 -0.46
C GLU A 60 -13.16 -11.92 -0.78
N SER A 61 -13.71 -13.11 -0.49
CA SER A 61 -15.12 -13.41 -0.72
C SER A 61 -16.07 -12.55 0.12
N MET A 62 -15.70 -12.23 1.36
CA MET A 62 -16.48 -11.36 2.23
C MET A 62 -16.46 -9.92 1.76
N TYR A 63 -15.29 -9.39 1.36
CA TYR A 63 -15.21 -8.03 0.82
C TYR A 63 -15.96 -7.91 -0.51
N ALA A 64 -15.91 -8.94 -1.34
CA ALA A 64 -16.70 -9.01 -2.58
C ALA A 64 -18.21 -9.04 -2.30
N LEU A 65 -18.67 -9.83 -1.31
CA LEU A 65 -20.08 -9.86 -0.90
C LEU A 65 -20.53 -8.49 -0.36
N ARG A 66 -19.74 -7.88 0.51
CA ARG A 66 -19.99 -6.54 1.06
C ARG A 66 -20.08 -5.48 -0.04
N ALA A 67 -19.22 -5.55 -1.05
CA ALA A 67 -19.27 -4.66 -2.20
C ALA A 67 -20.57 -4.85 -3.02
N LYS A 68 -21.05 -6.10 -3.20
CA LYS A 68 -22.36 -6.36 -3.82
C LYS A 68 -23.50 -5.76 -3.02
N ILE A 69 -23.49 -5.90 -1.70
CA ILE A 69 -24.49 -5.32 -0.79
C ILE A 69 -24.45 -3.78 -0.87
N ALA A 70 -23.26 -3.18 -0.96
CA ALA A 70 -23.10 -1.74 -1.18
C ALA A 70 -23.77 -1.29 -2.49
N LEU A 71 -23.56 -2.04 -3.58
CA LEU A 71 -24.18 -1.77 -4.88
C LEU A 71 -25.72 -1.88 -4.85
N GLN A 72 -26.29 -2.62 -3.90
CA GLN A 72 -27.73 -2.71 -3.66
C GLN A 72 -28.28 -1.54 -2.81
N GLY A 73 -27.43 -0.58 -2.42
CA GLY A 73 -27.82 0.65 -1.71
C GLY A 73 -27.37 0.73 -0.25
N GLN A 74 -26.74 -0.33 0.28
CA GLN A 74 -26.34 -0.42 1.68
C GLN A 74 -24.85 -0.10 1.86
N TRP A 75 -24.52 1.19 1.81
CA TRP A 75 -23.13 1.68 1.78
C TRP A 75 -22.49 1.84 3.16
N LEU A 76 -23.30 2.04 4.21
CA LEU A 76 -22.83 2.40 5.54
C LEU A 76 -22.92 1.22 6.52
N ASP A 77 -24.11 0.65 6.66
CA ASP A 77 -24.33 -0.53 7.50
C ASP A 77 -24.69 -1.73 6.62
N GLN A 78 -23.87 -2.77 6.73
CA GLN A 78 -24.01 -4.00 5.98
C GLN A 78 -24.19 -5.21 6.91
N MET A 79 -24.15 -4.99 8.23
CA MET A 79 -24.29 -6.07 9.22
C MET A 79 -25.56 -6.90 9.01
N PRO A 80 -26.75 -6.31 8.74
CA PRO A 80 -27.98 -7.09 8.58
C PRO A 80 -28.00 -8.02 7.36
N TYR A 81 -27.11 -7.79 6.40
CA TYR A 81 -27.10 -8.46 5.10
C TYR A 81 -25.94 -9.45 4.93
N CYS A 82 -24.98 -9.44 5.84
CA CYS A 82 -23.88 -10.39 5.87
C CYS A 82 -24.34 -11.71 6.51
N TYR A 83 -24.05 -12.87 5.91
CA TYR A 83 -24.47 -14.17 6.45
C TYR A 83 -23.61 -14.62 7.64
N GLY A 84 -24.07 -14.47 8.89
CA GLY A 84 -23.38 -14.98 10.08
C GLY A 84 -23.82 -16.41 10.45
N PRO A 85 -22.97 -17.20 11.15
CA PRO A 85 -23.39 -18.49 11.69
C PRO A 85 -24.54 -18.29 12.70
N PRO A 86 -25.52 -19.21 12.77
CA PRO A 86 -26.73 -19.04 13.59
C PRO A 86 -26.47 -18.90 15.10
N TYR A 87 -25.24 -19.16 15.57
CA TYR A 87 -24.84 -19.01 16.97
C TYR A 87 -24.16 -17.67 17.30
N SER A 88 -23.89 -16.79 16.33
CA SER A 88 -23.27 -15.47 16.58
C SER A 88 -24.30 -14.39 16.90
N ALA A 89 -25.31 -14.73 17.71
CA ALA A 89 -26.49 -13.90 17.98
C ALA A 89 -26.21 -12.63 18.82
N ASP A 90 -24.96 -12.36 19.23
CA ASP A 90 -24.70 -11.39 20.30
C ASP A 90 -24.41 -9.94 19.86
N LEU A 91 -24.40 -9.62 18.56
CA LEU A 91 -24.39 -8.21 18.14
C LEU A 91 -25.32 -7.98 16.95
N ARG A 92 -26.57 -7.62 17.25
CA ARG A 92 -27.52 -6.97 16.31
C ARG A 92 -27.87 -7.76 15.04
N GLY A 93 -28.13 -9.06 15.21
CA GLY A 93 -28.83 -9.90 14.23
C GLY A 93 -27.91 -10.47 13.15
N ASN A 94 -27.68 -11.80 13.21
CA ASN A 94 -27.20 -12.71 12.14
C ASN A 94 -26.11 -12.21 11.17
N GLY A 95 -25.38 -11.15 11.50
CA GLY A 95 -24.37 -10.51 10.68
C GLY A 95 -22.97 -10.86 11.11
N PHE A 96 -22.03 -10.96 10.17
CA PHE A 96 -20.62 -11.03 10.53
C PHE A 96 -20.18 -9.75 11.26
N TYR A 97 -19.35 -9.90 12.31
CA TYR A 97 -18.68 -8.79 13.02
C TYR A 97 -17.91 -7.85 12.07
N SER A 98 -17.56 -8.34 10.88
CA SER A 98 -16.86 -7.59 9.85
C SER A 98 -17.74 -6.62 9.04
N GLY A 99 -19.06 -6.61 9.23
CA GLY A 99 -19.99 -5.72 8.52
C GLY A 99 -19.73 -4.23 8.75
N ALA A 100 -19.08 -3.86 9.85
CA ALA A 100 -18.80 -2.48 10.25
C ALA A 100 -17.33 -2.03 10.06
N PHE A 101 -16.45 -2.84 9.46
CA PHE A 101 -15.07 -2.40 9.17
C PHE A 101 -15.04 -1.14 8.28
N PRO A 102 -13.96 -0.33 8.36
CA PRO A 102 -13.86 0.94 7.64
C PRO A 102 -14.25 0.78 6.16
N PRO A 103 -15.18 1.61 5.66
CA PRO A 103 -15.90 1.30 4.44
C PRO A 103 -15.08 1.57 3.17
N LEU A 104 -13.93 2.24 3.28
CA LEU A 104 -13.14 2.72 2.15
C LEU A 104 -12.80 1.61 1.14
N LEU A 105 -12.31 0.46 1.63
CA LEU A 105 -11.96 -0.66 0.76
C LEU A 105 -13.20 -1.23 0.05
N VAL A 106 -14.29 -1.40 0.79
CA VAL A 106 -15.57 -1.91 0.25
C VAL A 106 -16.13 -0.95 -0.80
N TRP A 107 -16.06 0.35 -0.57
CA TRP A 107 -16.49 1.36 -1.53
C TRP A 107 -15.63 1.33 -2.79
N ALA A 108 -14.31 1.24 -2.65
CA ALA A 108 -13.40 1.16 -3.79
C ALA A 108 -13.66 -0.11 -4.62
N ILE A 109 -13.90 -1.26 -3.96
CA ILE A 109 -14.28 -2.51 -4.63
C ILE A 109 -15.66 -2.39 -5.30
N ALA A 110 -16.65 -1.80 -4.63
CA ALA A 110 -17.99 -1.59 -5.20
C ALA A 110 -17.93 -0.71 -6.45
N LEU A 111 -17.17 0.39 -6.42
CA LEU A 111 -16.95 1.24 -7.59
C LEU A 111 -16.22 0.50 -8.70
N SER A 112 -15.20 -0.29 -8.37
CA SER A 112 -14.50 -1.14 -9.33
C SER A 112 -15.44 -2.17 -9.98
N MET A 113 -16.30 -2.82 -9.19
CA MET A 113 -17.33 -3.74 -9.69
C MET A 113 -18.36 -3.04 -10.58
N LYS A 114 -18.68 -1.77 -10.29
CA LYS A 114 -19.57 -0.96 -11.14
C LYS A 114 -18.93 -0.66 -12.52
N LEU A 115 -17.61 -0.54 -12.59
CA LEU A 115 -16.86 -0.24 -13.81
C LEU A 115 -16.52 -1.49 -14.64
N PHE A 116 -16.06 -2.56 -14.00
CA PHE A 116 -15.53 -3.76 -14.65
C PHE A 116 -16.46 -4.99 -14.54
N GLY A 117 -17.61 -4.83 -13.89
CA GLY A 117 -18.51 -5.93 -13.55
C GLY A 117 -18.08 -6.69 -12.30
N VAL A 118 -18.93 -7.62 -11.85
CA VAL A 118 -18.66 -8.47 -10.69
C VAL A 118 -17.69 -9.58 -11.11
N THR A 119 -16.40 -9.31 -10.99
CA THR A 119 -15.31 -10.23 -11.35
C THR A 119 -14.21 -10.23 -10.27
N GLU A 120 -13.37 -11.26 -10.28
CA GLU A 120 -12.19 -11.38 -9.42
C GLU A 120 -11.22 -10.21 -9.66
N PHE A 121 -11.07 -9.81 -10.92
CA PHE A 121 -10.29 -8.64 -11.31
C PHE A 121 -10.82 -7.38 -10.61
N ALA A 122 -12.14 -7.15 -10.65
CA ALA A 122 -12.73 -5.96 -10.04
C ALA A 122 -12.51 -5.90 -8.52
N VAL A 123 -12.47 -7.05 -7.84
CA VAL A 123 -12.18 -7.15 -6.40
C VAL A 123 -10.72 -6.81 -6.09
N ARG A 124 -9.78 -7.28 -6.90
CA ARG A 124 -8.33 -7.11 -6.67
C ARG A 124 -7.75 -5.83 -7.25
N PHE A 125 -8.48 -5.16 -8.15
CA PHE A 125 -8.02 -3.93 -8.80
C PHE A 125 -7.75 -2.78 -7.82
N PRO A 126 -8.64 -2.41 -6.88
CA PRO A 126 -8.37 -1.33 -5.93
C PRO A 126 -7.13 -1.53 -5.05
N PRO A 127 -6.92 -2.69 -4.40
CA PRO A 127 -5.70 -2.91 -3.61
C PRO A 127 -4.45 -2.94 -4.48
N ALA A 128 -4.51 -3.48 -5.71
CA ALA A 128 -3.38 -3.46 -6.63
C ALA A 128 -3.00 -2.02 -7.03
N LEU A 129 -4.00 -1.16 -7.26
CA LEU A 129 -3.80 0.26 -7.52
C LEU A 129 -3.19 0.99 -6.31
N ALA A 130 -3.66 0.68 -5.09
CA ALA A 130 -3.09 1.24 -3.87
C ALA A 130 -1.62 0.79 -3.68
N GLY A 131 -1.31 -0.49 -3.95
CA GLY A 131 0.05 -1.03 -3.92
C GLY A 131 0.98 -0.32 -4.91
N ALA A 132 0.54 -0.13 -6.15
CA ALA A 132 1.26 0.67 -7.14
C ALA A 132 1.49 2.11 -6.64
N GLY A 133 0.47 2.74 -6.04
CA GLY A 133 0.59 4.05 -5.41
C GLY A 133 1.65 4.10 -4.31
N CYS A 134 1.73 3.08 -3.46
CA CYS A 134 2.76 2.97 -2.42
C CYS A 134 4.18 2.89 -2.99
N VAL A 135 4.39 2.19 -4.12
CA VAL A 135 5.70 2.15 -4.81
C VAL A 135 6.11 3.56 -5.26
N TRP A 136 5.17 4.32 -5.83
CA TRP A 136 5.39 5.71 -6.21
C TRP A 136 5.65 6.62 -5.01
N LEU A 137 4.89 6.47 -3.92
CA LEU A 137 5.10 7.24 -2.70
C LEU A 137 6.49 6.97 -2.12
N MET A 138 6.94 5.72 -2.11
CA MET A 138 8.27 5.36 -1.63
C MET A 138 9.37 5.98 -2.51
N TYR A 139 9.20 5.97 -3.83
CA TYR A 139 10.09 6.69 -4.75
C TYR A 139 10.13 8.19 -4.45
N LEU A 140 8.95 8.83 -4.32
CA LEU A 140 8.84 10.26 -4.08
C LEU A 140 9.49 10.65 -2.75
N TRP A 141 9.25 9.86 -1.70
CA TRP A 141 9.79 10.10 -0.37
C TRP A 141 11.31 9.95 -0.34
N GLY A 142 11.84 8.83 -0.86
CA GLY A 142 13.28 8.63 -0.96
C GLY A 142 13.97 9.68 -1.84
N ARG A 143 13.31 10.11 -2.92
CA ARG A 143 13.77 11.20 -3.79
C ARG A 143 13.89 12.53 -3.05
N VAL A 144 12.88 12.89 -2.24
CA VAL A 144 12.85 14.17 -1.51
C VAL A 144 13.84 14.16 -0.35
N ALA A 145 13.93 13.07 0.40
CA ALA A 145 14.76 12.99 1.60
C ALA A 145 16.25 12.79 1.28
N PHE A 146 16.58 11.91 0.33
CA PHE A 146 17.96 11.45 0.13
C PHE A 146 18.45 11.53 -1.31
N GLY A 147 17.60 11.91 -2.26
CA GLY A 147 17.94 12.04 -3.66
C GLY A 147 17.40 10.91 -4.53
N ARG A 148 17.50 11.10 -5.86
CA ARG A 148 16.78 10.27 -6.84
C ARG A 148 17.22 8.80 -6.83
N ALA A 149 18.53 8.54 -6.70
CA ALA A 149 19.05 7.18 -6.69
C ALA A 149 18.46 6.39 -5.50
N THR A 150 18.45 7.00 -4.32
CA THR A 150 17.85 6.42 -3.11
C THR A 150 16.35 6.19 -3.27
N GLY A 151 15.63 7.10 -3.94
CA GLY A 151 14.22 6.90 -4.27
C GLY A 151 13.96 5.67 -5.12
N VAL A 152 14.79 5.43 -6.16
CA VAL A 152 14.66 4.22 -7.01
C VAL A 152 14.94 2.96 -6.20
N TRP A 153 16.00 2.96 -5.38
CA TRP A 153 16.32 1.82 -4.52
C TRP A 153 15.23 1.56 -3.48
N ALA A 154 14.66 2.59 -2.87
CA ALA A 154 13.57 2.45 -1.91
C ALA A 154 12.32 1.83 -2.57
N ALA A 155 11.95 2.31 -3.76
CA ALA A 155 10.84 1.74 -4.54
C ALA A 155 11.11 0.30 -4.95
N PHE A 156 12.33 -0.02 -5.39
CA PHE A 156 12.74 -1.38 -5.74
C PHE A 156 12.66 -2.34 -4.55
N THR A 157 13.21 -1.94 -3.39
CA THR A 157 13.16 -2.75 -2.17
C THR A 157 11.72 -3.05 -1.78
N LEU A 158 10.83 -2.07 -1.80
CA LEU A 158 9.40 -2.28 -1.52
C LEU A 158 8.74 -3.20 -2.57
N ALA A 159 8.96 -2.94 -3.85
CA ALA A 159 8.36 -3.71 -4.95
C ALA A 159 8.89 -5.14 -5.05
N SER A 160 10.07 -5.43 -4.52
CA SER A 160 10.67 -6.78 -4.46
C SER A 160 10.24 -7.57 -3.21
N TRP A 161 9.63 -6.91 -2.22
CA TRP A 161 9.24 -7.55 -0.97
C TRP A 161 8.04 -8.48 -1.20
N PHE A 162 8.28 -9.79 -1.13
CA PHE A 162 7.28 -10.82 -1.44
C PHE A 162 5.93 -10.61 -0.73
N LEU A 163 5.95 -10.32 0.58
CA LEU A 163 4.73 -10.10 1.36
C LEU A 163 3.96 -8.88 0.85
N PHE A 164 4.66 -7.81 0.48
CA PHE A 164 4.03 -6.58 -0.01
C PHE A 164 3.30 -6.86 -1.32
N ILE A 165 3.97 -7.52 -2.28
CA ILE A 165 3.35 -7.94 -3.55
C ILE A 165 2.12 -8.81 -3.30
N LYS A 166 2.23 -9.78 -2.38
CA LYS A 166 1.14 -10.71 -2.06
C LYS A 166 -0.08 -9.99 -1.50
N TYR A 167 0.08 -9.06 -0.56
CA TYR A 167 -1.03 -8.34 0.04
C TYR A 167 -1.59 -7.24 -0.87
N ALA A 168 -0.73 -6.52 -1.59
CA ALA A 168 -1.15 -5.52 -2.56
C ALA A 168 -2.03 -6.12 -3.67
N ARG A 169 -1.87 -7.41 -3.99
CA ARG A 169 -2.66 -8.09 -5.03
C ARG A 169 -3.93 -8.76 -4.52
N ARG A 170 -4.21 -8.71 -3.21
CA ARG A 170 -5.38 -9.37 -2.61
C ARG A 170 -6.48 -8.37 -2.29
N GLY A 171 -7.72 -8.80 -2.50
CA GLY A 171 -8.96 -8.08 -2.15
C GLY A 171 -9.24 -7.94 -0.66
N GLN A 172 -8.22 -7.88 0.20
CA GLN A 172 -8.36 -7.91 1.66
C GLN A 172 -7.36 -6.96 2.32
N PRO A 173 -7.71 -6.35 3.46
CA PRO A 173 -6.75 -5.59 4.24
C PRO A 173 -5.72 -6.54 4.88
N PRO A 174 -4.50 -6.04 5.19
CA PRO A 174 -3.56 -6.79 6.01
C PRO A 174 -4.19 -7.10 7.37
N TRP A 175 -3.96 -8.32 7.87
CA TRP A 175 -4.36 -8.69 9.22
C TRP A 175 -3.64 -7.77 10.24
N PRO A 176 -4.33 -7.27 11.28
CA PRO A 176 -3.68 -6.58 12.40
C PRO A 176 -2.75 -7.52 13.18
#